data_AF-A0A7I9Y8P6-F1
#
_entry.id   AF-A0A7I9Y8P6-F1
#
_cell.length_a   1.000
_cell.length_b   1.000
_cell.length_c   1.000
_cell.angle_alpha   90.00
_cell.angle_beta   90.00
_cell.angle_gamma   90.00
#
_symmetry.space_group_name_H-M   'P 1'
#
loop_
_entity.id
_entity.type
_entity.pdbx_description
1 polymer ?
#
loop_
_entity_poly.entity_id
_entity_poly.type
_entity_poly.pdbx_seq_one_letter_code
_entity_poly.pdbx_strand_id
1 'polypeptide(L)'
;MIIDYIDTHKQEYGVEPICRVLTEHGAKIAPSTYYDVCARRRQPSKRQARDEELKVEIARVHRENYAVYGARKVWLQCHREGIEVARCTVERLMGELGLCGAQRGKVKRTTVADPQAARPDDLVGRRFSPQAPNMLWVADFTYVSTWPGWVYVAFGACHEFCVSQR
;
A
#
# COMPACT_ATOMS: atom_id res chain seq x y z
N MET A 1 31.77 13.08 5.24
CA MET A 1 33.22 12.93 5.45
C MET A 1 33.99 14.24 5.71
N ILE A 2 33.75 15.37 5.03
CA ILE A 2 34.35 16.67 5.43
C ILE A 2 33.35 17.54 6.20
N ILE A 3 32.12 17.65 5.70
CA ILE A 3 31.07 18.45 6.33
C ILE A 3 30.70 17.90 7.71
N ASP A 4 30.65 16.58 7.85
CA ASP A 4 30.34 15.95 9.15
C ASP A 4 31.48 16.17 10.17
N TYR A 5 32.74 16.26 9.71
CA TYR A 5 33.87 16.62 10.58
C TYR A 5 33.77 18.07 11.06
N ILE A 6 33.42 18.99 10.16
CA ILE A 6 33.17 20.41 10.51
C ILE A 6 31.97 20.48 11.47
N ASP A 7 30.90 19.73 11.24
CA ASP A 7 29.72 19.71 12.11
C ASP A 7 30.03 19.26 13.55
N THR A 8 30.92 18.28 13.71
CA THR A 8 31.35 17.78 15.03
C THR A 8 32.20 18.82 15.79
N HIS A 9 33.07 19.55 15.10
CA HIS A 9 34.09 20.39 15.75
C HIS A 9 33.80 21.90 15.69
N LYS A 10 32.73 22.33 15.00
CA LYS A 10 32.39 23.76 14.84
C LYS A 10 32.12 24.51 16.13
N GLN A 11 31.68 23.82 17.19
CA GLN A 11 31.39 24.47 18.47
C GLN A 11 32.67 24.81 19.25
N GLU A 12 33.75 24.07 18.99
CA GLU A 12 35.01 24.21 19.71
C GLU A 12 35.98 25.17 18.97
N TYR A 13 36.06 25.06 17.64
CA TYR A 13 37.06 25.81 16.86
C TYR A 13 36.46 26.84 15.89
N GLY A 14 35.14 26.85 15.67
CA GLY A 14 34.50 27.67 14.66
C GLY A 14 34.70 27.14 13.23
N VAL A 15 33.78 27.48 12.32
CA VAL A 15 33.76 26.95 10.94
C VAL A 15 34.91 27.48 10.09
N GLU A 16 35.21 28.78 10.19
CA GLU A 16 36.25 29.44 9.39
C GLU A 16 37.67 28.92 9.68
N PRO A 17 38.11 28.76 10.95
CA PRO A 17 39.42 28.20 11.25
C PRO A 17 39.58 26.77 10.74
N ILE A 18 38.55 25.93 10.89
CA ILE A 18 38.57 24.55 10.40
C ILE A 18 38.70 24.51 8.86
N CYS A 19 37.92 25.34 8.15
CA CYS A 19 37.97 25.39 6.68
C CYS A 19 39.34 25.89 6.17
N ARG A 20 39.98 26.82 6.89
CA ARG A 20 41.32 27.32 6.56
C ARG A 20 42.36 26.20 6.66
N VAL A 21 42.42 25.50 7.80
CA VAL A 21 43.39 24.41 8.03
C VAL A 21 43.17 23.25 7.05
N LEU A 22 41.92 22.86 6.80
CA LEU A 22 41.60 21.83 5.81
C LEU A 22 42.07 22.20 4.40
N THR A 23 41.93 23.47 4.02
CA THR A 23 42.38 23.98 2.72
C THR A 23 43.91 23.94 2.60
N GLU A 24 44.63 24.27 3.67
CA GLU A 24 46.11 24.17 3.75
C GLU A 24 46.60 22.73 3.58
N HIS A 25 45.86 21.76 4.11
CA HIS A 25 46.18 20.32 4.00
C HIS A 25 45.59 19.64 2.75
N GLY A 26 45.18 20.41 1.73
CA GLY A 26 44.79 19.90 0.42
C GLY A 26 43.29 19.62 0.23
N ALA A 27 42.47 19.80 1.27
CA ALA A 27 41.01 19.70 1.19
C ALA A 27 40.38 21.10 1.00
N LYS A 28 40.35 21.59 -0.25
CA LYS A 28 39.80 22.91 -0.61
C LYS A 28 38.30 23.00 -0.28
N ILE A 29 37.95 23.64 0.83
CA ILE A 29 36.55 23.92 1.21
C ILE A 29 36.40 25.34 1.73
N ALA A 30 35.45 26.09 1.17
CA ALA A 30 35.15 27.45 1.62
C ALA A 30 34.05 27.43 2.71
N PRO A 31 34.08 28.38 3.67
CA PRO A 31 33.00 28.52 4.67
C PRO A 31 31.63 28.72 4.03
N SER A 32 31.56 29.49 2.94
CA SER A 32 30.33 29.68 2.15
C SER A 32 29.78 28.36 1.62
N THR A 33 30.63 27.48 1.09
CA THR A 33 30.24 26.14 0.64
C THR A 33 29.69 25.29 1.78
N TYR A 34 30.27 25.37 2.98
CA TYR A 34 29.75 24.67 4.15
C TYR A 34 28.34 25.17 4.51
N TYR A 35 28.16 26.49 4.63
CA TYR A 35 26.86 27.06 4.96
C TYR A 35 25.80 26.81 3.88
N ASP A 36 26.17 26.85 2.60
CA ASP A 36 25.30 26.49 1.48
C ASP A 36 24.82 25.04 1.56
N VAL A 37 25.73 24.11 1.89
CA VAL A 37 25.35 22.70 2.05
C VAL A 37 24.49 22.51 3.31
N CYS A 38 24.79 23.21 4.41
CA CYS A 38 23.94 23.20 5.60
C CYS A 38 22.53 23.77 5.30
N ALA A 39 22.43 24.84 4.51
CA ALA A 39 21.16 25.42 4.10
C ALA A 39 20.36 24.44 3.22
N ARG A 40 21.02 23.79 2.25
CA ARG A 40 20.40 22.74 1.41
C ARG A 40 20.00 21.50 2.20
N ARG A 41 20.75 21.11 3.24
CA ARG A 41 20.40 20.01 4.16
C ARG A 41 19.19 20.35 5.03
N ARG A 42 19.02 21.63 5.42
CA ARG A 42 17.93 22.07 6.30
C ARG A 42 16.60 22.27 5.58
N GLN A 43 16.62 22.64 4.30
CA GLN A 43 15.38 22.85 3.54
C GLN A 43 14.98 21.56 2.85
N PRO A 44 13.88 20.90 3.27
CA PRO A 44 13.35 19.77 2.51
C PRO A 44 13.02 20.25 1.11
N SER A 45 13.43 19.47 0.10
CA SER A 45 13.04 19.76 -1.28
C SER A 45 11.53 19.81 -1.39
N LYS A 46 10.98 20.56 -2.36
CA LYS A 46 9.52 20.58 -2.62
C LYS A 46 8.91 19.18 -2.73
N ARG A 47 9.69 18.24 -3.28
CA ARG A 47 9.32 16.82 -3.37
C ARG A 47 9.24 16.16 -1.99
N GLN A 48 10.24 16.36 -1.13
CA GLN A 48 10.23 15.80 0.22
C GLN A 48 9.09 16.36 1.06
N ALA A 49 8.83 17.67 0.98
CA ALA A 49 7.69 18.27 1.67
C ALA A 49 6.36 17.64 1.23
N ARG A 50 6.14 17.50 -0.08
CA ARG A 50 4.95 16.82 -0.63
C ARG A 50 4.89 15.34 -0.24
N ASP A 51 6.02 14.64 -0.22
CA ASP A 51 6.07 13.23 0.18
C ASP A 51 5.67 13.07 1.66
N GLU A 52 6.10 13.97 2.55
CA GLU A 52 5.69 13.96 3.96
C GLU A 52 4.19 14.23 4.13
N GLU A 53 3.61 15.15 3.36
CA GLU A 53 2.15 15.36 3.31
C GLU A 53 1.42 14.10 2.82
N LEU A 54 1.89 13.49 1.73
CA LEU A 54 1.31 12.27 1.17
C LEU A 54 1.41 11.08 2.13
N LYS A 55 2.48 10.97 2.92
CA LYS A 55 2.62 9.92 3.94
C LYS A 55 1.50 9.98 4.96
N VAL A 56 1.10 11.18 5.39
CA VAL A 56 -0.02 11.38 6.32
C VAL A 56 -1.33 10.88 5.72
N GLU A 57 -1.64 11.28 4.48
CA GLU A 57 -2.86 10.85 3.80
C GLU A 57 -2.89 9.35 3.52
N ILE A 58 -1.78 8.78 3.05
CA ILE A 58 -1.64 7.33 2.81
C ILE A 58 -1.87 6.55 4.10
N ALA A 59 -1.29 6.99 5.21
CA ALA A 59 -1.46 6.34 6.52
C ALA A 59 -2.90 6.48 7.03
N ARG A 60 -3.56 7.63 6.81
CA ARG A 60 -4.97 7.85 7.15
C ARG A 60 -5.87 6.89 6.38
N VAL A 61 -5.75 6.88 5.05
CA VAL A 61 -6.54 6.00 4.17
C VAL A 61 -6.33 4.53 4.53
N HIS A 62 -5.09 4.10 4.78
CA HIS A 62 -4.79 2.72 5.18
C HIS A 62 -5.48 2.35 6.49
N ARG A 63 -5.43 3.24 7.49
CA ARG A 63 -6.03 3.04 8.82
C ARG A 63 -7.56 3.00 8.76
N GLU A 64 -8.18 3.95 8.05
CA GLU A 64 -9.64 4.01 7.88
C GLU A 64 -10.19 2.77 7.16
N ASN A 65 -9.39 2.14 6.31
CA ASN A 65 -9.73 0.89 5.62
C ASN A 65 -9.21 -0.37 6.36
N TYR A 66 -9.10 -0.30 7.69
CA TYR A 66 -8.74 -1.40 8.59
C TYR A 66 -7.44 -2.12 8.23
N ALA A 67 -6.46 -1.39 7.67
CA ALA A 67 -5.20 -1.95 7.17
C ALA A 67 -5.35 -3.05 6.08
N VAL A 68 -6.53 -3.18 5.47
CA VAL A 68 -6.79 -4.18 4.43
C VAL A 68 -6.23 -3.75 3.08
N TYR A 69 -6.17 -2.44 2.83
CA TYR A 69 -5.79 -1.90 1.53
C TYR A 69 -4.28 -1.96 1.30
N GLY A 70 -3.88 -2.64 0.23
CA GLY A 70 -2.53 -2.52 -0.32
C GLY A 70 -2.40 -1.29 -1.22
N ALA A 71 -1.19 -1.03 -1.71
CA ALA A 71 -0.86 0.19 -2.46
C ALA A 71 -1.80 0.53 -3.62
N ARG A 72 -2.25 -0.47 -4.40
CA ARG A 72 -3.23 -0.23 -5.47
C ARG A 72 -4.57 0.30 -4.96
N LYS A 73 -5.08 -0.25 -3.85
CA LYS A 73 -6.38 0.17 -3.29
C LYS A 73 -6.26 1.52 -2.59
N VAL A 74 -5.16 1.77 -1.88
CA VAL A 74 -4.85 3.08 -1.30
C VAL A 74 -4.77 4.13 -2.40
N TRP A 75 -4.03 3.86 -3.49
CA TRP A 75 -3.95 4.76 -4.64
C TRP A 75 -5.32 5.10 -5.25
N LEU A 76 -6.18 4.09 -5.46
CA LEU A 76 -7.55 4.32 -5.96
C LEU A 76 -8.38 5.17 -5.00
N GLN A 77 -8.22 4.97 -3.69
CA GLN A 77 -8.95 5.72 -2.68
C GLN A 77 -8.46 7.17 -2.60
N CYS A 78 -7.15 7.41 -2.61
CA CYS A 78 -6.57 8.75 -2.72
C CYS A 78 -7.11 9.49 -3.96
N HIS A 79 -7.20 8.82 -5.11
CA HIS A 79 -7.72 9.44 -6.32
C HIS A 79 -9.22 9.78 -6.24
N ARG A 80 -10.02 8.94 -5.58
CA ARG A 80 -11.45 9.23 -5.30
C ARG A 80 -11.64 10.44 -4.39
N GLU A 81 -10.69 10.67 -3.49
CA GLU A 81 -10.67 11.81 -2.58
C GLU A 81 -10.03 13.06 -3.20
N GLY A 82 -9.64 13.01 -4.49
CA GLY A 82 -9.05 14.14 -5.21
C GLY A 82 -7.56 14.34 -4.98
N ILE A 83 -6.88 13.41 -4.31
CA ILE A 83 -5.44 13.47 -4.07
C ILE A 83 -4.71 12.91 -5.29
N GLU A 84 -4.11 13.79 -6.09
CA GLU A 84 -3.28 13.38 -7.23
C GLU A 84 -1.93 12.80 -6.77
N VAL A 85 -1.80 11.49 -6.91
CA VAL A 85 -0.56 10.76 -6.62
C VAL A 85 -0.35 9.61 -7.61
N ALA A 86 0.89 9.44 -8.07
CA ALA A 86 1.26 8.32 -8.91
C ALA A 86 1.27 7.02 -8.08
N ARG A 87 0.83 5.92 -8.68
CA ARG A 87 0.81 4.61 -8.01
C ARG A 87 2.19 4.19 -7.47
N CYS A 88 3.26 4.41 -8.24
CA CYS A 88 4.63 4.09 -7.82
C CYS A 88 5.09 4.91 -6.60
N THR A 89 4.59 6.15 -6.46
CA THR A 89 4.83 6.97 -5.28
C THR A 89 4.13 6.38 -4.06
N VAL A 90 2.88 5.95 -4.19
CA VAL A 90 2.16 5.27 -3.09
C VAL A 90 2.86 3.99 -2.67
N GLU A 91 3.28 3.16 -3.64
CA GLU A 91 4.03 1.92 -3.37
C GLU A 91 5.32 2.19 -2.59
N ARG A 92 6.12 3.17 -3.03
CA ARG A 92 7.35 3.57 -2.34
C ARG A 92 7.07 4.10 -0.94
N LEU A 93 6.14 5.04 -0.78
CA LEU A 93 5.84 5.68 0.50
C LEU A 93 5.22 4.69 1.51
N MET A 94 4.38 3.76 1.05
CA MET A 94 3.90 2.67 1.89
C MET A 94 5.05 1.77 2.35
N GLY A 95 6.03 1.49 1.48
CA GLY A 95 7.24 0.76 1.86
C GLY A 95 8.07 1.49 2.92
N GLU A 96 8.27 2.80 2.77
CA GLU A 96 8.97 3.64 3.76
C GLU A 96 8.25 3.66 5.12
N LEU A 97 6.91 3.64 5.12
CA LEU A 97 6.08 3.61 6.33
C LEU A 97 5.89 2.19 6.91
N GLY A 98 6.38 1.14 6.24
CA GLY A 98 6.14 -0.25 6.63
C GLY A 98 4.67 -0.69 6.51
N LEU A 99 3.87 0.01 5.71
CA LEU A 99 2.45 -0.30 5.50
C LEU A 99 2.30 -1.37 4.43
N CYS A 100 1.59 -2.44 4.77
CA CYS A 100 1.21 -3.49 3.84
C CYS A 100 -0.31 -3.71 3.88
N GLY A 101 -0.86 -4.13 2.74
CA GLY A 101 -2.25 -4.55 2.68
C GLY A 101 -2.42 -5.98 3.20
N ALA A 102 -3.62 -6.31 3.67
CA ALA A 102 -3.92 -7.67 4.09
C ALA A 102 -3.77 -8.66 2.91
N GLN A 103 -2.85 -9.61 3.07
CA GLN A 103 -2.73 -10.74 2.17
C GLN A 103 -3.64 -11.87 2.66
N ARG A 104 -4.56 -12.35 1.81
CA ARG A 104 -5.32 -13.57 2.13
C ARG A 104 -4.32 -14.71 2.38
N GLY A 105 -4.49 -15.41 3.50
CA GLY A 105 -3.68 -16.58 3.82
C GLY A 105 -3.76 -17.65 2.71
N LYS A 106 -2.84 -18.62 2.74
CA LYS A 106 -2.82 -19.73 1.77
C LYS A 106 -4.20 -20.39 1.74
N VAL A 107 -4.84 -20.40 0.57
CA VAL A 107 -6.04 -21.19 0.32
C VAL A 107 -5.69 -22.65 0.56
N LYS A 108 -6.17 -23.22 1.67
CA LYS A 108 -6.06 -24.65 1.94
C LYS A 108 -7.12 -25.34 1.08
N ARG A 109 -6.70 -25.81 -0.10
CA ARG A 109 -7.55 -26.64 -0.96
C ARG A 109 -7.69 -28.02 -0.30
N THR A 110 -8.78 -28.23 0.41
CA THR A 110 -9.11 -29.51 1.06
C THR A 110 -9.68 -30.53 0.07
N THR A 111 -10.40 -30.06 -0.95
CA THR A 111 -11.02 -30.93 -1.96
C THR A 111 -10.14 -31.02 -3.21
N VAL A 112 -9.48 -32.17 -3.38
CA VAL A 112 -8.93 -32.60 -4.66
C VAL A 112 -10.07 -33.25 -5.43
N ALA A 113 -10.44 -32.65 -6.57
CA ALA A 113 -11.51 -33.20 -7.39
C ALA A 113 -11.06 -34.53 -7.99
N ASP A 114 -11.79 -35.60 -7.72
CA ASP A 114 -11.61 -36.88 -8.40
C ASP A 114 -12.12 -36.75 -9.85
N PRO A 115 -11.26 -36.94 -10.87
CA PRO A 115 -11.69 -36.91 -12.27
C PRO A 115 -12.67 -38.04 -12.63
N GLN A 116 -12.68 -39.14 -11.88
CA GLN A 116 -13.51 -40.31 -12.15
C GLN A 116 -14.82 -40.33 -11.34
N ALA A 117 -15.01 -39.39 -10.40
CA ALA A 117 -16.24 -39.31 -9.64
C ALA A 117 -17.41 -38.93 -10.56
N ALA A 118 -18.52 -39.68 -10.44
CA ALA A 118 -19.77 -39.35 -11.10
C ALA A 118 -20.21 -37.95 -10.66
N ARG A 119 -20.32 -37.03 -11.63
CA ARG A 119 -20.78 -35.67 -11.38
C ARG A 119 -22.29 -35.63 -11.60
N PRO A 120 -23.05 -34.93 -10.75
CA PRO A 120 -24.44 -34.62 -11.06
C PRO A 120 -24.51 -33.90 -12.41
N ASP A 121 -25.52 -34.23 -13.20
CA ASP A 121 -25.74 -33.56 -14.48
C ASP A 121 -25.96 -32.06 -14.25
N ASP A 122 -25.30 -31.24 -15.08
CA ASP A 122 -25.53 -29.80 -15.09
C ASP A 122 -26.87 -29.51 -15.77
N LEU A 123 -27.94 -29.57 -14.99
CA LEU A 123 -29.33 -29.35 -15.44
C LEU A 123 -29.54 -27.96 -16.05
N VAL A 124 -28.63 -27.02 -15.83
CA VAL A 124 -28.73 -25.61 -16.25
C VAL A 124 -27.75 -25.29 -17.38
N GLY A 125 -26.83 -26.21 -17.72
CA GLY A 125 -25.81 -26.02 -18.73
C GLY A 125 -24.97 -24.75 -18.54
N ARG A 126 -24.64 -24.42 -17.28
CA ARG A 126 -23.96 -23.17 -16.86
C ARG A 126 -24.66 -21.86 -17.26
N ARG A 127 -25.96 -21.87 -17.52
CA ARG A 127 -26.75 -20.67 -17.84
C ARG A 127 -27.35 -20.03 -16.58
N PHE A 128 -26.59 -19.17 -15.91
CA PHE A 128 -27.01 -18.50 -14.66
C PHE A 128 -27.81 -17.20 -14.88
N SER A 129 -28.58 -17.12 -15.97
CA SER A 129 -29.37 -15.94 -16.33
C SER A 129 -30.83 -16.33 -16.55
N PRO A 130 -31.61 -16.58 -15.48
CA PRO A 130 -33.02 -16.91 -15.60
C PRO A 130 -33.82 -15.70 -16.10
N GLN A 131 -34.89 -15.95 -16.86
CA GLN A 131 -35.77 -14.91 -17.42
C GLN A 131 -36.66 -14.23 -16.38
N ALA A 132 -36.87 -14.86 -15.23
CA ALA A 132 -37.66 -14.33 -14.12
C ALA A 132 -37.09 -14.81 -12.76
N PRO A 133 -37.39 -14.09 -11.66
CA PRO A 133 -37.12 -14.58 -10.31
C PRO A 133 -37.76 -15.95 -10.04
N ASN A 134 -37.22 -16.69 -9.08
CA ASN A 134 -37.72 -18.01 -8.66
C ASN A 134 -37.67 -19.13 -9.72
N MET A 135 -36.96 -18.93 -10.83
CA MET A 135 -36.74 -20.00 -11.83
C MET A 135 -35.44 -20.78 -11.62
N LEU A 136 -34.44 -20.15 -11.01
CA LEU A 136 -33.15 -20.76 -10.73
C LEU A 136 -32.68 -20.36 -9.33
N TRP A 137 -32.39 -21.37 -8.52
CA TRP A 137 -31.83 -21.22 -7.19
C TRP A 137 -30.39 -21.69 -7.23
N VAL A 138 -29.47 -20.83 -6.84
CA VAL A 138 -28.04 -21.17 -6.78
C VAL A 138 -27.65 -21.18 -5.32
N ALA A 139 -27.01 -22.27 -4.90
CA ALA A 139 -26.38 -22.37 -3.60
C ALA A 139 -24.86 -22.40 -3.79
N ASP A 140 -24.15 -21.56 -3.04
CA ASP A 140 -22.71 -21.64 -2.91
C ASP A 140 -22.35 -22.14 -1.50
N PHE A 141 -21.32 -23.00 -1.42
CA PHE A 141 -20.77 -23.47 -0.16
C PHE A 141 -19.36 -22.88 0.00
N THR A 142 -19.18 -22.04 1.01
CA THR A 142 -17.87 -21.46 1.33
C THR A 142 -17.32 -22.04 2.63
N TYR A 143 -15.98 -22.17 2.66
CA TYR A 143 -15.23 -22.61 3.83
C TYR A 143 -14.92 -21.39 4.70
N VAL A 144 -15.39 -21.42 5.94
CA VAL A 144 -15.05 -20.38 6.93
C VAL A 144 -14.13 -20.98 7.98
N SER A 145 -12.99 -20.33 8.18
CA SER A 145 -12.03 -20.72 9.22
C SER A 145 -12.53 -20.27 10.59
N THR A 146 -12.50 -21.18 11.56
CA THR A 146 -12.88 -20.96 12.95
C THR A 146 -11.77 -21.46 13.89
N TRP A 147 -11.75 -21.00 15.14
CA TRP A 147 -10.76 -21.44 16.14
C TRP A 147 -10.64 -22.97 16.31
N PRO A 148 -11.75 -23.74 16.38
CA PRO A 148 -11.67 -25.21 16.51
C PRO A 148 -11.49 -25.95 15.17
N GLY A 149 -11.57 -25.28 14.01
CA GLY A 149 -11.50 -25.94 12.71
C GLY A 149 -12.21 -25.20 11.59
N TRP A 150 -12.86 -25.93 10.69
CA TRP A 150 -13.55 -25.35 9.53
C TRP A 150 -15.04 -25.63 9.61
N VAL A 151 -15.84 -24.62 9.27
CA VAL A 151 -17.30 -24.76 9.12
C VAL A 151 -17.69 -24.51 7.68
N TYR A 152 -18.75 -25.20 7.26
CA TYR A 152 -19.38 -25.01 5.95
C TYR A 152 -20.51 -23.99 6.11
N VAL A 153 -20.48 -22.94 5.30
CA VAL A 153 -21.59 -21.98 5.21
C VAL A 153 -22.20 -22.09 3.83
N ALA A 154 -23.51 -22.33 3.79
CA ALA A 154 -24.29 -22.38 2.56
C ALA A 154 -25.04 -21.05 2.39
N PHE A 155 -24.85 -20.40 1.25
CA PHE A 155 -25.65 -19.24 0.85
C PHE A 155 -26.57 -19.65 -0.29
N GLY A 156 -27.89 -19.64 -0.04
CA GLY A 156 -28.89 -19.81 -1.09
C GLY A 156 -29.35 -18.45 -1.58
N ALA A 157 -29.19 -18.20 -2.88
CA ALA A 157 -29.71 -16.99 -3.52
C ALA A 157 -30.70 -17.36 -4.63
N CYS A 158 -31.86 -16.71 -4.60
CA CYS A 158 -32.77 -16.65 -5.72
C CYS A 158 -32.38 -15.42 -6.56
N HIS A 159 -32.18 -15.57 -7.86
CA HIS A 159 -31.78 -14.45 -8.71
C HIS A 159 -32.95 -13.46 -8.88
N GLU A 160 -32.95 -12.38 -8.08
CA GLU A 160 -33.85 -11.23 -8.27
C GLU A 160 -33.28 -10.31 -9.34
N PHE A 161 -33.89 -10.31 -10.53
CA PHE A 161 -33.63 -9.30 -11.56
C PHE A 161 -34.75 -8.26 -11.51
N CYS A 162 -34.47 -7.09 -10.93
CA CYS A 162 -35.25 -5.87 -11.16
C CYS A 162 -34.30 -4.78 -11.66
N VAL A 163 -34.11 -4.70 -12.97
CA VAL A 163 -33.51 -3.53 -13.62
C VAL A 163 -34.57 -2.46 -13.69
N SER A 164 -34.49 -1.48 -12.80
CA SER A 164 -35.08 -0.16 -12.99
C SER A 164 -34.23 0.89 -12.28
N GLN A 165 -33.17 1.34 -12.93
CA GLN A 165 -32.71 2.72 -12.77
C GLN A 165 -32.68 3.35 -14.16
N ARG A 166 -33.58 4.32 -14.34
CA ARG A 166 -33.41 5.43 -15.27
C ARG A 166 -32.28 6.32 -14.77
#